data_AF-A0A8X9A5K2-F1
#
_entry.id   AF-A0A8X9A5K2-F1
#
_cell.length_a   1.000
_cell.length_b   1.000
_cell.length_c   1.000
_cell.angle_alpha   90.00
_cell.angle_beta   90.00
_cell.angle_gamma   90.00
#
_symmetry.space_group_name_H-M   'P 1'
#
loop_
_entity.id
_entity.type
_entity.pdbx_description
1 polymer ?
#
loop_
_entity_poly.entity_id
_entity_poly.type
_entity_poly.pdbx_seq_one_letter_code
_entity_poly.pdbx_strand_id
1 'polypeptide(L)'
;MIPGHYVIFWELLLKDPDGWPSGEVVEQCCLAMEEAMDSVYRWCRVVDKSIGALEIRIVERGSFEELMDYAVEKRSATFSHPALPHWATEERLCLI
;
A
#
# COMPACT_ATOMS: atom_id res chain seq x y z
N MET A 1 -7.50 -9.51 19.65
CA MET A 1 -6.50 -8.79 18.85
C MET A 1 -6.92 -8.91 17.40
N ILE A 2 -7.03 -7.79 16.68
CA ILE A 2 -7.32 -7.82 15.23
C ILE A 2 -5.97 -7.94 14.52
N PRO A 3 -5.73 -8.99 13.71
CA PRO A 3 -4.47 -9.14 13.00
C PRO A 3 -4.28 -7.97 12.04
N GLY A 4 -3.05 -7.46 11.95
CA GLY A 4 -2.71 -6.45 10.94
C GLY A 4 -2.78 -7.04 9.53
N HIS A 5 -3.05 -6.22 8.53
CA HIS A 5 -3.09 -6.64 7.13
C HIS A 5 -2.32 -5.68 6.23
N TYR A 6 -2.07 -6.14 5.02
CA TYR A 6 -1.40 -5.36 3.99
C TYR A 6 -2.43 -4.55 3.23
N VAL A 7 -2.19 -3.24 3.12
CA VAL A 7 -2.98 -2.33 2.29
C VAL A 7 -2.08 -1.85 1.17
N ILE A 8 -2.49 -2.10 -0.07
CA ILE A 8 -1.76 -1.69 -1.27
C ILE A 8 -2.58 -0.62 -1.97
N PHE A 9 -1.95 0.53 -2.21
CA PHE A 9 -2.60 1.64 -2.91
C PHE A 9 -2.27 1.57 -4.39
N TRP A 10 -3.28 1.61 -5.24
CA TRP A 10 -3.12 1.59 -6.70
C TRP A 10 -3.67 2.87 -7.31
N GLU A 11 -2.81 3.59 -8.03
CA GLU A 11 -3.23 4.66 -8.92
C GLU A 11 -3.37 4.09 -10.34
N LEU A 12 -4.60 4.03 -10.85
CA LEU A 12 -4.88 3.39 -12.14
C LEU A 12 -4.88 4.40 -13.28
N LEU A 13 -4.18 4.06 -14.37
CA LEU A 13 -4.26 4.80 -15.63
C LEU A 13 -5.41 4.23 -16.48
N LEU A 14 -6.60 4.80 -16.34
CA LEU A 14 -7.76 4.39 -17.11
C LEU A 14 -7.77 5.07 -18.49
N LYS A 15 -8.11 4.32 -19.54
CA LYS A 15 -8.33 4.87 -20.89
C LYS A 15 -9.66 5.62 -20.98
N ASP A 16 -10.67 5.12 -20.27
CA ASP A 16 -12.01 5.68 -20.19
C ASP A 16 -12.30 6.14 -18.75
N PRO A 17 -12.87 7.34 -18.51
CA PRO A 17 -13.12 7.86 -17.17
C PRO A 17 -14.07 7.00 -16.32
N ASP A 18 -14.98 6.28 -16.96
CA ASP A 18 -15.94 5.36 -16.33
C ASP A 18 -15.41 3.91 -16.25
N GLY A 19 -14.19 3.66 -16.71
CA GLY A 19 -13.59 2.32 -16.82
C GLY A 19 -13.09 1.72 -15.50
N TRP A 20 -13.70 2.07 -14.37
CA TRP A 20 -13.27 1.57 -13.06
C TRP A 20 -13.47 0.06 -12.95
N PRO A 21 -12.49 -0.68 -12.40
CA PRO A 21 -12.65 -2.11 -12.19
C PRO A 21 -13.76 -2.38 -11.19
N SER A 22 -14.53 -3.43 -11.43
CA SER A 22 -15.53 -3.91 -10.48
C SER A 22 -14.84 -4.44 -9.22
N GLY A 23 -15.57 -4.45 -8.10
CA GLY A 23 -15.05 -4.99 -6.84
C GLY A 23 -14.58 -6.45 -6.95
N GLU A 24 -15.24 -7.26 -7.77
CA GLU A 24 -14.84 -8.64 -8.05
C GLU A 24 -13.47 -8.72 -8.74
N VAL A 25 -13.21 -7.85 -9.72
CA VAL A 25 -11.88 -7.80 -10.37
C VAL A 25 -10.80 -7.41 -9.37
N VAL A 26 -11.08 -6.44 -8.49
CA VAL A 26 -10.14 -6.04 -7.43
C VAL A 26 -9.90 -7.18 -6.44
N GLU A 27 -10.93 -7.95 -6.07
CA GLU A 27 -10.80 -9.12 -5.19
C GLU A 27 -9.95 -10.22 -5.84
N GLN A 28 -10.13 -10.48 -7.14
CA GLN A 28 -9.27 -11.41 -7.88
C GLN A 28 -7.81 -10.93 -7.93
N CYS A 29 -7.59 -9.62 -8.04
CA CYS A 29 -6.24 -9.04 -7.92
C CYS A 29 -5.66 -9.26 -6.51
N CYS A 30 -6.44 -9.04 -5.45
CA CYS A 30 -5.98 -9.31 -4.08
C CYS A 30 -5.53 -10.77 -3.93
N LEU A 31 -6.35 -11.72 -4.40
CA LEU A 31 -6.05 -13.15 -4.34
C LEU A 31 -4.78 -13.48 -5.13
N ALA A 32 -4.67 -13.01 -6.38
CA ALA A 32 -3.51 -13.26 -7.21
C ALA A 32 -2.21 -12.72 -6.58
N MET A 33 -2.28 -11.58 -5.89
CA MET A 33 -1.15 -11.03 -5.15
C MET A 33 -0.79 -11.88 -3.92
N GLU A 34 -1.78 -12.28 -3.11
CA GLU A 34 -1.54 -13.17 -1.95
C GLU A 34 -0.91 -14.51 -2.38
N GLU A 35 -1.31 -15.06 -3.54
CA GLU A 35 -0.76 -16.31 -4.09
C GLU A 35 0.70 -16.18 -4.55
N ALA A 36 1.08 -14.99 -5.04
CA ALA A 36 2.43 -14.66 -5.49
C ALA A 36 3.40 -14.30 -4.35
N MET A 37 2.91 -14.06 -3.14
CA MET A 37 3.75 -13.83 -1.96
C MET A 37 4.42 -15.12 -1.48
N ASP A 38 5.47 -14.97 -0.67
CA ASP A 38 6.28 -16.09 -0.21
C ASP A 38 5.54 -17.06 0.72
N SER A 39 6.16 -18.22 0.97
CA SER A 39 5.58 -19.26 1.83
C SER A 39 5.36 -18.82 3.28
N VAL A 40 6.16 -17.87 3.79
CA VAL A 40 6.03 -17.36 5.16
C VAL A 40 4.77 -16.52 5.27
N TYR A 41 4.54 -15.61 4.33
CA TYR A 41 3.29 -14.84 4.25
C TYR A 41 2.07 -15.75 4.23
N ARG A 42 2.08 -16.75 3.33
CA ARG A 42 0.95 -17.68 3.17
C ARG A 42 0.71 -18.53 4.43
N TRP A 43 1.78 -18.93 5.12
CA TRP A 43 1.67 -19.63 6.41
C TRP A 43 1.07 -18.71 7.49
N CYS A 44 1.55 -17.48 7.61
CA CYS A 44 1.01 -16.49 8.55
C CYS A 44 -0.46 -16.14 8.28
N ARG A 45 -0.87 -16.13 7.00
CA ARG A 45 -2.24 -15.86 6.56
C ARG A 45 -3.20 -17.00 6.87
N VAL A 46 -2.83 -18.23 6.54
CA VAL A 46 -3.74 -19.39 6.57
C VAL A 46 -3.65 -20.18 7.88
N VAL A 47 -2.43 -20.43 8.37
CA VAL A 47 -2.18 -21.32 9.51
C VAL A 47 -2.16 -20.53 10.82
N ASP A 48 -1.28 -19.53 10.90
CA ASP A 48 -1.09 -18.73 12.12
C ASP A 48 -2.22 -17.71 12.32
N LYS A 49 -2.84 -17.28 11.22
CA LYS A 49 -3.90 -16.24 11.18
C LYS A 49 -3.46 -14.91 11.82
N SER A 50 -2.16 -14.63 11.81
CA SER A 50 -1.57 -13.38 12.30
C SER A 50 -1.61 -12.24 11.27
N ILE A 51 -1.89 -12.57 10.00
CA ILE A 51 -2.06 -11.61 8.91
C ILE A 51 -3.52 -11.63 8.41
N GLY A 52 -4.15 -10.45 8.36
CA GLY A 52 -5.49 -10.26 7.79
C GLY A 52 -5.51 -10.30 6.26
N ALA A 53 -6.69 -10.17 5.66
CA ALA A 53 -6.84 -10.20 4.20
C ALA A 53 -6.12 -9.01 3.55
N LEU A 54 -5.42 -9.25 2.45
CA LEU A 54 -4.86 -8.17 1.64
C LEU A 54 -5.98 -7.27 1.10
N GLU A 55 -5.77 -5.96 1.19
CA GLU A 55 -6.69 -4.93 0.73
C GLU A 55 -6.02 -4.08 -0.35
N ILE A 56 -6.64 -3.99 -1.52
CA ILE A 56 -6.24 -3.01 -2.56
C ILE A 56 -7.16 -1.80 -2.45
N ARG A 57 -6.57 -0.61 -2.32
CA ARG A 57 -7.27 0.68 -2.35
C ARG A 57 -6.91 1.42 -3.62
N ILE A 58 -7.91 1.68 -4.45
CA ILE A 58 -7.71 2.50 -5.63
C ILE A 58 -7.74 3.97 -5.22
N VAL A 59 -6.74 4.73 -5.65
CA VAL A 59 -6.62 6.16 -5.40
C VAL A 59 -6.90 6.97 -6.67
N GLU A 60 -7.21 8.25 -6.49
CA GLU A 60 -7.44 9.16 -7.61
C GLU A 60 -6.14 9.40 -8.39
N ARG A 61 -6.27 9.72 -9.67
CA ARG A 61 -5.14 10.10 -10.51
C ARG A 61 -4.47 11.36 -9.97
N GLY A 62 -3.14 11.36 -9.88
CA GLY A 62 -2.33 12.43 -9.30
C GLY A 62 -2.05 12.25 -7.81
N SER A 63 -2.65 11.25 -7.14
CA SER A 63 -2.44 11.04 -5.69
C SER A 63 -0.98 10.79 -5.35
N PHE A 64 -0.25 10.00 -6.16
CA PHE A 64 1.17 9.77 -5.89
C PHE A 64 2.07 10.95 -6.27
N GLU A 65 1.65 11.80 -7.21
CA GLU A 65 2.34 13.05 -7.53
C GLU A 65 2.22 14.03 -6.34
N GLU A 66 1.01 14.22 -5.82
CA GLU A 66 0.78 15.05 -4.63
C GLU A 66 1.54 14.52 -3.40
N LEU A 67 1.56 13.19 -3.21
CA LEU A 67 2.32 12.56 -2.13
C LEU A 67 3.82 12.83 -2.26
N MET A 68 4.35 12.81 -3.49
CA MET A 68 5.76 13.08 -3.77
C MET A 68 6.11 14.55 -3.51
N ASP A 69 5.29 15.49 -3.98
CA ASP A 69 5.48 16.92 -3.75
C ASP A 69 5.46 17.25 -2.26
N TYR A 70 4.51 16.69 -1.52
CA TYR A 70 4.46 16.80 -0.06
C TYR A 70 5.72 16.25 0.61
N ALA A 71 6.22 15.10 0.17
CA ALA A 71 7.43 14.51 0.72
C ALA A 71 8.68 15.39 0.45
N VAL A 72 8.76 16.03 -0.73
CA VAL A 72 9.82 16.98 -1.08
C VAL A 72 9.73 18.24 -0.23
N GLU A 73 8.53 18.80 -0.03
CA GLU A 73 8.30 19.98 0.82
C GLU A 73 8.75 19.69 2.26
N LYS A 74 8.33 18.56 2.82
CA LYS A 74 8.67 18.16 4.18
C LYS A 74 10.15 17.82 4.34
N ARG A 75 10.78 17.21 3.33
CA ARG A 75 12.23 16.97 3.30
C ARG A 75 13.02 18.28 3.26
N SER A 76 12.54 19.26 2.49
CA SER A 76 13.13 20.60 2.42
C SER A 76 12.99 21.34 3.76
N ALA A 77 11.87 21.17 4.48
CA ALA A 77 11.68 21.69 5.83
C ALA A 77 12.59 21.02 6.89
N THR A 78 13.03 19.77 6.64
CA THR A 78 13.83 18.98 7.60
C THR A 78 15.35 19.13 7.38
N PHE A 79 15.81 19.73 6.28
CA PHE A 79 17.25 19.90 5.99
C PHE A 79 17.98 20.94 6.90
N SER A 80 17.30 21.58 7.86
CA SER A 80 17.92 22.49 8.83
C SER A 80 18.38 21.84 10.14
N HIS A 81 18.22 20.52 10.33
CA HIS A 81 18.83 19.79 11.46
C HIS A 81 18.91 18.28 11.19
N PRO A 82 20.02 17.58 11.53
CA PRO A 82 20.11 16.14 11.34
C PRO A 82 19.32 15.42 12.44
N ALA A 83 18.01 15.34 12.27
CA ALA A 83 17.17 14.40 13.00
C ALA A 83 16.40 13.58 11.96
N LEU A 84 16.65 12.27 11.96
CA LEU A 84 15.91 11.31 11.15
C LEU A 84 14.40 11.52 11.40
N PRO A 85 13.57 11.63 10.34
CA PRO A 85 12.15 11.89 10.53
C PRO A 85 11.46 10.68 11.18
N HIS A 86 10.51 10.95 12.08
CA HIS A 86 9.83 9.96 12.92
C HIS A 86 9.12 8.81 12.15
N TRP A 87 8.85 8.98 10.85
CA TRP A 87 8.29 7.93 9.99
C TRP A 87 9.30 6.84 9.61
N ALA A 88 10.61 7.11 9.72
CA ALA A 88 11.66 6.12 9.49
C ALA A 88 11.81 5.12 10.67
N THR A 89 11.04 5.30 11.74
CA THR A 89 11.03 4.46 12.95
C THR A 89 9.78 3.59 13.10
N GLU A 90 8.82 3.65 12.17
CA GLU A 90 7.64 2.76 12.18
C GLU A 90 7.69 1.80 10.99
N GLU A 91 7.90 0.51 11.31
CA GLU A 91 8.17 -0.63 10.45
C GLU A 91 7.07 -1.04 9.44
N ARG A 92 6.27 -0.12 8.87
CA ARG A 92 5.16 -0.52 7.97
C ARG A 92 4.87 0.43 6.81
N LEU A 93 5.89 0.84 6.07
CA LEU A 93 5.70 1.35 4.72
C LEU A 93 6.65 0.62 3.76
N CYS A 94 6.29 -0.61 3.38
CA CYS A 94 6.70 -1.12 2.08
C CYS A 94 5.77 -0.48 1.05
N LEU A 95 6.23 0.60 0.41
CA LEU A 95 5.79 0.92 -0.95
C LEU A 95 6.39 -0.18 -1.83
N ILE A 96 5.55 -1.12 -2.27
CA ILE A 96 5.88 -1.98 -3.41
C ILE A 96 5.55 -1.20 -4.68
#